data_AF-X0YDF2-F1
#
_entry.id   AF-X0YDF2-F1
#
_cell.length_a   1.000
_cell.length_b   1.000
_cell.length_c   1.000
_cell.angle_alpha   90.00
_cell.angle_beta   90.00
_cell.angle_gamma   90.00
#
_symmetry.space_group_name_H-M   'P 1'
#
loop_
_entity.id
_entity.type
_entity.pdbx_description
1 polymer ?
#
loop_
_entity_poly.entity_id
_entity_poly.type
_entity_poly.pdbx_seq_one_letter_code
_entity_poly.pdbx_strand_id
1 'polypeptide(L)'
;QNQLIHCDAGPNIVRAYPVENDKAGYTAESVVVLHGERDKWFRPADVCVAPDGSLIVADWYDPGVGGHNMGDVDRGRLFRVAPPGAPYTIPKIDVSTIDGAIAALKSPNLEARYVAWSSLNQRQAEAEPALRKMFREDQNPRFRARALWLLGNIHGRTEQYVQSAIEDPNADIRITGLRLARGAKLDVTPYVKQLVHDESPQVRRECALVLRHSRSPRAPHLWAELAARHDGND
;
A
#
# COMPACT_ATOMS: atom_id res chain seq x y z
N GLN A 1 -8.49 -7.94 -7.04
CA GLN A 1 -7.50 -6.91 -7.44
C GLN A 1 -6.97 -6.19 -6.21
N ASN A 2 -5.78 -5.56 -6.29
CA ASN A 2 -5.13 -4.84 -5.18
C ASN A 2 -4.87 -5.69 -3.92
N GLN A 3 -4.55 -6.96 -4.10
CA GLN A 3 -4.14 -7.86 -3.01
C GLN A 3 -2.62 -7.99 -2.98
N LEU A 4 -2.07 -8.33 -1.82
CA LEU A 4 -0.67 -8.73 -1.72
C LEU A 4 -0.48 -10.01 -2.55
N ILE A 5 0.47 -9.98 -3.48
CA ILE A 5 0.89 -11.16 -4.24
C ILE A 5 2.31 -11.49 -3.84
N HIS A 6 2.61 -12.77 -3.66
CA HIS A 6 3.90 -13.25 -3.21
C HIS A 6 4.29 -14.52 -3.97
N CYS A 7 5.56 -14.58 -4.37
CA CYS A 7 6.18 -15.76 -4.93
C CYS A 7 6.89 -16.53 -3.83
N ASP A 8 6.56 -17.81 -3.70
CA ASP A 8 7.20 -18.72 -2.75
C ASP A 8 7.86 -19.86 -3.54
N ALA A 9 9.18 -19.74 -3.69
CA ALA A 9 9.99 -20.64 -4.50
C ALA A 9 10.03 -22.08 -3.94
N GLY A 10 9.98 -22.26 -2.61
CA GLY A 10 10.07 -23.58 -1.97
C GLY A 10 8.90 -24.51 -2.28
N PRO A 11 7.65 -24.08 -2.08
CA PRO A 11 6.46 -24.82 -2.48
C PRO A 11 6.06 -24.58 -3.95
N ASN A 12 6.91 -23.95 -4.77
CA ASN A 12 6.67 -23.70 -6.20
C ASN A 12 5.33 -22.99 -6.47
N ILE A 13 5.02 -21.92 -5.72
CA ILE A 13 3.67 -21.34 -5.72
C ILE A 13 3.69 -19.80 -5.72
N VAL A 14 2.71 -19.23 -6.40
CA VAL A 14 2.37 -17.81 -6.32
C VAL A 14 1.03 -17.70 -5.62
N ARG A 15 0.96 -16.87 -4.58
CA ARG A 15 -0.23 -16.72 -3.74
C ARG A 15 -0.68 -15.26 -3.69
N ALA A 16 -1.99 -15.07 -3.58
CA ALA A 16 -2.59 -13.84 -3.13
C ALA A 16 -2.96 -13.95 -1.65
N TYR A 17 -2.89 -12.84 -0.92
CA TYR A 17 -3.32 -12.75 0.46
C TYR A 17 -4.38 -11.66 0.64
N PRO A 18 -5.65 -11.94 0.35
CA PRO A 18 -6.76 -11.09 0.77
C PRO A 18 -6.78 -10.97 2.29
N VAL A 19 -6.86 -9.74 2.79
CA VAL A 19 -6.87 -9.44 4.22
C VAL A 19 -8.23 -8.93 4.68
N GLU A 20 -8.60 -9.31 5.89
CA GLU A 20 -9.75 -8.77 6.62
C GLU A 20 -9.27 -8.16 7.94
N ASN A 21 -9.98 -7.15 8.42
CA ASN A 21 -9.68 -6.56 9.71
C ASN A 21 -9.98 -7.57 10.81
N ASP A 22 -8.96 -7.84 11.64
CA ASP A 22 -9.11 -8.61 12.87
C ASP A 22 -8.56 -7.77 14.00
N LYS A 23 -9.46 -7.04 14.66
CA LYS A 23 -9.16 -6.16 15.79
C LYS A 23 -8.00 -5.20 15.46
N ALA A 24 -6.92 -5.21 16.24
CA ALA A 24 -5.77 -4.34 15.99
C ALA A 24 -4.90 -4.83 14.82
N GLY A 25 -5.07 -6.07 14.37
CA GLY A 25 -4.32 -6.72 13.30
C GLY A 25 -5.15 -6.94 12.03
N TYR A 26 -4.79 -8.01 11.33
CA TYR A 26 -5.47 -8.51 10.15
C TYR A 26 -5.40 -10.03 10.15
N THR A 27 -6.46 -10.68 9.67
CA THR A 27 -6.39 -12.07 9.21
C THR A 27 -6.20 -12.09 7.69
N ALA A 28 -5.64 -13.16 7.15
CA ALA A 28 -5.39 -13.31 5.72
C ALA A 28 -5.73 -14.71 5.22
N GLU A 29 -6.43 -14.80 4.10
CA GLU A 29 -6.64 -16.04 3.37
C GLU A 29 -5.47 -16.27 2.41
N SER A 30 -5.00 -17.52 2.26
CA SER A 30 -4.02 -17.85 1.23
C SER A 30 -4.72 -18.40 -0.01
N VAL A 31 -4.71 -17.62 -1.09
CA VAL A 31 -5.32 -18.01 -2.37
C VAL A 31 -4.24 -18.34 -3.38
N VAL A 32 -4.29 -19.54 -3.94
CA VAL A 32 -3.33 -19.98 -4.97
C VAL A 32 -3.63 -19.30 -6.29
N VAL A 33 -2.63 -18.61 -6.85
CA VAL A 33 -2.69 -17.94 -8.16
C VAL A 33 -2.04 -18.79 -9.25
N LEU A 34 -0.87 -19.37 -8.95
CA LEU A 34 -0.14 -20.25 -9.85
C LEU A 34 0.60 -21.31 -9.01
N HIS A 35 0.61 -22.57 -9.45
CA HIS A 35 1.26 -23.67 -8.74
C HIS A 35 1.98 -24.60 -9.72
N GLY A 36 3.25 -24.90 -9.44
CA GLY A 36 4.10 -25.82 -10.19
C GLY A 36 3.76 -27.30 -9.98
N GLU A 37 2.48 -27.66 -9.87
CA GLU A 37 2.08 -29.03 -9.53
C GLU A 37 2.53 -30.04 -10.58
N ARG A 38 2.46 -29.64 -11.86
CA ARG A 38 2.82 -30.45 -13.03
C ARG A 38 4.25 -30.23 -13.51
N ASP A 39 4.93 -29.23 -12.96
CA ASP A 39 6.29 -28.88 -13.34
C ASP A 39 7.09 -28.46 -12.10
N LYS A 40 7.91 -29.40 -11.62
CA LYS A 40 8.75 -29.21 -10.43
C LYS A 40 9.92 -28.25 -10.64
N TRP A 41 10.13 -27.77 -11.87
CA TRP A 41 11.12 -26.75 -12.17
C TRP A 41 10.53 -25.34 -12.12
N PHE A 42 9.24 -25.19 -11.81
CA PHE A 42 8.66 -23.87 -11.56
C PHE A 42 9.11 -23.30 -10.22
N ARG A 43 10.01 -22.33 -10.28
CA ARG A 43 10.61 -21.62 -9.14
C ARG A 43 10.34 -20.12 -9.27
N PRO A 44 9.13 -19.67 -8.88
CA PRO A 44 8.76 -18.27 -8.98
C PRO A 44 9.66 -17.43 -8.07
N ALA A 45 10.31 -16.43 -8.66
CA ALA A 45 11.26 -15.56 -7.99
C ALA A 45 10.68 -14.17 -7.73
N ASP A 46 9.82 -13.66 -8.62
CA ASP A 46 9.21 -12.35 -8.48
C ASP A 46 7.87 -12.27 -9.23
N VAL A 47 7.02 -11.32 -8.82
CA VAL A 47 5.72 -11.05 -9.44
C VAL A 47 5.43 -9.55 -9.46
N CYS A 48 5.01 -9.06 -10.62
CA CYS A 48 4.57 -7.69 -10.79
C CYS A 48 3.24 -7.61 -11.55
N VAL A 49 2.58 -6.45 -11.47
CA VAL A 49 1.35 -6.16 -12.21
C VAL A 49 1.73 -5.53 -13.54
N ALA A 50 1.33 -6.14 -14.66
CA ALA A 50 1.50 -5.62 -16.02
C ALA A 50 0.66 -4.36 -16.28
N PRO A 51 0.94 -3.60 -17.36
CA PRO A 51 0.15 -2.41 -17.73
C PRO A 51 -1.35 -2.65 -17.93
N ASP A 52 -1.76 -3.84 -18.38
CA ASP A 52 -3.16 -4.26 -18.51
C ASP A 52 -3.80 -4.76 -17.20
N GLY A 53 -3.05 -4.80 -16.09
CA GLY A 53 -3.50 -5.31 -14.81
C GLY A 53 -3.37 -6.83 -14.63
N SER A 54 -2.87 -7.56 -15.63
CA SER A 54 -2.48 -8.97 -15.45
C SER A 54 -1.23 -9.10 -14.58
N LEU A 55 -0.86 -10.30 -14.16
CA LEU A 55 0.39 -10.54 -13.42
C LEU A 55 1.46 -11.08 -14.36
N ILE A 56 2.70 -10.62 -14.18
CA ILE A 56 3.88 -11.22 -14.78
C ILE A 56 4.67 -11.86 -13.64
N VAL A 57 4.89 -13.17 -13.74
CA VAL A 57 5.68 -13.95 -12.78
C VAL A 57 7.00 -14.33 -13.45
N ALA A 58 8.10 -13.93 -12.82
CA ALA A 58 9.43 -14.38 -13.19
C ALA A 58 9.72 -15.73 -12.52
N ASP A 59 10.20 -16.68 -13.30
CA ASP A 59 10.54 -18.02 -12.87
C ASP A 59 11.96 -18.36 -13.29
N TRP A 60 12.76 -18.83 -12.33
CA TRP A 60 14.14 -19.22 -12.56
C TRP A 60 14.26 -20.50 -13.42
N TYR A 61 13.22 -21.34 -13.49
CA TYR A 61 13.31 -22.66 -14.12
C TYR A 61 14.37 -23.54 -13.46
N ASP A 62 14.16 -23.93 -12.20
CA ASP A 62 15.17 -24.63 -11.41
C ASP A 62 14.51 -25.60 -10.40
N PRO A 63 15.10 -26.79 -10.15
CA PRO A 63 14.48 -27.81 -9.31
C PRO A 63 14.71 -27.63 -7.80
N GLY A 64 15.59 -26.71 -7.38
CA GLY A 64 15.99 -26.52 -5.98
C GLY A 64 15.63 -25.14 -5.41
N VAL A 65 15.99 -24.88 -4.15
CA VAL A 65 15.98 -23.54 -3.53
C VAL A 65 17.35 -23.26 -2.92
N GLY A 66 17.86 -22.05 -3.11
CA GLY A 66 19.21 -21.65 -2.69
C GLY A 66 20.27 -21.95 -3.76
N GLY A 67 21.33 -21.14 -3.82
CA GLY A 67 22.34 -21.19 -4.87
C GLY A 67 23.28 -22.40 -4.83
N HIS A 68 23.11 -23.32 -3.87
CA HIS A 68 24.03 -24.45 -3.67
C HIS A 68 23.83 -25.60 -4.65
N ASN A 69 22.65 -25.72 -5.27
CA ASN A 69 22.29 -26.78 -6.23
C ASN A 69 21.49 -26.20 -7.41
N MET A 70 21.94 -25.07 -7.96
CA MET A 70 21.32 -24.50 -9.16
C MET A 70 21.52 -25.47 -10.33
N GLY A 71 20.43 -25.95 -10.92
CA GLY A 71 20.42 -26.99 -11.93
C GLY A 71 20.56 -26.45 -13.36
N ASP A 72 19.92 -25.32 -13.65
CA ASP A 72 19.96 -24.66 -14.96
C ASP A 72 20.29 -23.18 -14.78
N VAL A 73 21.33 -22.75 -15.49
CA VAL A 73 21.88 -21.38 -15.42
C VAL A 73 21.62 -20.59 -16.69
N ASP A 74 21.08 -21.24 -17.72
CA ASP A 74 20.92 -20.68 -19.06
C ASP A 74 19.48 -20.24 -19.34
N ARG A 75 18.51 -20.85 -18.65
CA ARG A 75 17.08 -20.63 -18.90
C ARG A 75 16.38 -19.92 -17.76
N GLY A 76 15.25 -19.32 -18.12
CA GLY A 76 14.27 -18.73 -17.22
C GLY A 76 12.96 -18.56 -17.99
N ARG A 77 11.86 -18.30 -17.26
CA ARG A 77 10.53 -18.19 -17.84
C ARG A 77 9.80 -16.96 -17.32
N LEU A 78 8.91 -16.43 -18.16
CA LEU A 78 7.93 -15.44 -17.76
C LEU A 78 6.54 -16.04 -17.96
N PHE A 79 5.75 -16.06 -16.90
CA PHE A 79 4.34 -16.41 -16.97
C PHE A 79 3.51 -15.14 -16.92
N ARG A 80 2.59 -14.99 -17.87
CA ARG A 80 1.50 -14.02 -17.76
C ARG A 80 0.28 -14.72 -17.18
N VAL A 81 -0.21 -14.23 -16.04
CA VAL A 81 -1.45 -14.71 -15.41
C VAL A 81 -2.56 -13.69 -15.66
N ALA A 82 -3.53 -14.08 -16.47
CA ALA A 82 -4.69 -13.27 -16.84
C ALA A 82 -5.93 -14.18 -17.01
N PRO A 83 -7.15 -13.63 -16.96
CA PRO A 83 -8.34 -14.38 -17.32
C PRO A 83 -8.22 -15.01 -18.72
N PRO A 84 -8.81 -16.21 -18.96
CA PRO A 84 -8.76 -16.85 -20.27
C PRO A 84 -9.24 -15.92 -21.39
N GLY A 85 -8.46 -15.83 -22.47
CA GLY A 85 -8.77 -14.99 -23.63
C GLY A 85 -8.52 -13.48 -23.45
N ALA A 86 -8.04 -13.02 -22.28
CA ALA A 86 -7.74 -11.61 -22.08
C ALA A 86 -6.56 -11.15 -22.97
N PRO A 87 -6.76 -10.16 -23.86
CA PRO A 87 -5.68 -9.65 -24.70
C PRO A 87 -4.62 -8.97 -23.83
N TYR A 88 -3.35 -9.04 -24.24
CA TYR A 88 -2.31 -8.22 -23.63
C TYR A 88 -2.35 -6.84 -24.27
N THR A 89 -2.51 -5.80 -23.44
CA THR A 89 -2.54 -4.43 -23.92
C THR A 89 -1.60 -3.57 -23.10
N ILE A 90 -1.09 -2.50 -23.71
CA ILE A 90 -0.30 -1.49 -23.02
C ILE A 90 -1.05 -0.17 -23.17
N PRO A 91 -1.95 0.15 -22.23
CA PRO A 91 -2.67 1.41 -22.27
C PRO A 91 -1.69 2.58 -22.28
N LYS A 92 -1.92 3.57 -23.16
CA LYS A 92 -1.13 4.80 -23.14
C LYS A 92 -1.38 5.54 -21.83
N ILE A 93 -0.31 5.77 -21.08
CA ILE A 93 -0.33 6.57 -19.86
C ILE A 93 0.01 8.01 -20.25
N ASP A 94 -0.99 8.89 -20.25
CA ASP A 94 -0.79 10.31 -20.50
C ASP A 94 -0.91 11.09 -19.19
N VAL A 95 0.24 11.58 -18.71
CA VAL A 95 0.32 12.40 -17.49
C VAL A 95 0.65 13.87 -17.80
N SER A 96 0.49 14.29 -19.06
CA SER A 96 0.65 15.70 -19.46
C SER A 96 -0.44 16.60 -18.87
N THR A 97 -1.62 16.02 -18.62
CA THR A 97 -2.74 16.67 -17.94
C THR A 97 -2.89 16.17 -16.51
N ILE A 98 -3.48 17.01 -15.64
CA ILE A 98 -3.79 16.63 -14.25
C ILE A 98 -4.77 15.46 -14.22
N ASP A 99 -5.83 15.50 -15.04
CA ASP A 99 -6.84 14.43 -15.08
C ASP A 99 -6.26 13.09 -15.53
N GLY A 100 -5.38 13.10 -16.54
CA GLY A 100 -4.66 11.91 -16.99
C GLY A 100 -3.75 11.34 -15.90
N ALA A 101 -3.05 12.21 -15.17
CA ALA A 101 -2.24 11.79 -14.03
C ALA A 101 -3.09 11.24 -12.86
N ILE A 102 -4.25 11.83 -12.56
CA ILE A 102 -5.18 11.30 -11.56
C ILE A 102 -5.71 9.91 -11.95
N ALA A 103 -6.05 9.70 -13.23
CA ALA A 103 -6.45 8.40 -13.73
C ALA A 103 -5.32 7.37 -13.60
N ALA A 104 -4.09 7.73 -13.98
CA ALA A 104 -2.92 6.85 -13.85
C ALA A 104 -2.54 6.55 -12.39
N LEU A 105 -2.76 7.48 -11.46
CA LEU A 105 -2.55 7.25 -10.01
C LEU A 105 -3.48 6.17 -9.43
N LYS A 106 -4.61 5.89 -10.09
CA LYS A 106 -5.55 4.81 -9.73
C LYS A 106 -5.13 3.44 -10.26
N SER A 107 -4.16 3.38 -11.19
CA SER A 107 -3.70 2.14 -11.80
C SER A 107 -3.24 1.10 -10.76
N PRO A 108 -3.47 -0.21 -10.99
CA PRO A 108 -2.88 -1.26 -10.17
C PRO A 108 -1.38 -1.47 -10.49
N ASN A 109 -0.94 -1.09 -11.69
CA ASN A 109 0.47 -1.16 -12.11
C ASN A 109 1.30 -0.08 -11.38
N LEU A 110 2.45 -0.48 -10.82
CA LEU A 110 3.28 0.40 -9.99
C LEU A 110 3.95 1.51 -10.81
N GLU A 111 4.43 1.20 -12.01
CA GLU A 111 5.09 2.16 -12.91
C GLU A 111 4.15 3.30 -13.30
N ALA A 112 2.94 2.98 -13.75
CA ALA A 112 1.90 3.95 -14.07
C ALA A 112 1.61 4.88 -12.89
N ARG A 113 1.51 4.32 -11.68
CA ARG A 113 1.33 5.11 -10.46
C ARG A 113 2.53 5.98 -10.15
N TYR A 114 3.75 5.50 -10.36
CA TYR A 114 4.97 6.27 -10.08
C TYR A 114 5.10 7.46 -11.03
N VAL A 115 4.85 7.26 -12.32
CA VAL A 115 4.87 8.33 -13.32
C VAL A 115 3.78 9.37 -13.03
N ALA A 116 2.57 8.92 -12.67
CA ALA A 116 1.48 9.79 -12.22
C ALA A 116 1.85 10.60 -10.97
N TRP A 117 2.38 9.92 -9.96
CA TRP A 117 2.77 10.54 -8.69
C TRP A 117 3.83 11.62 -8.92
N SER A 118 4.88 11.30 -9.70
CA SER A 118 5.96 12.23 -10.01
C SER A 118 5.43 13.48 -10.72
N SER A 119 4.54 13.27 -11.70
CA SER A 119 3.90 14.33 -12.48
C SER A 119 3.02 15.26 -11.60
N LEU A 120 2.20 14.69 -10.73
CA LEU A 120 1.34 15.45 -9.81
C LEU A 120 2.16 16.17 -8.73
N ASN A 121 3.20 15.51 -8.21
CA ASN A 121 4.07 16.10 -7.20
C ASN A 121 4.88 17.27 -7.76
N GLN A 122 5.30 17.25 -9.03
CA GLN A 122 5.96 18.40 -9.66
C GLN A 122 5.01 19.61 -9.83
N ARG A 123 3.71 19.36 -10.06
CA ARG A 123 2.69 20.42 -10.23
C ARG A 123 2.26 21.10 -8.93
N GLN A 124 2.48 20.47 -7.78
CA GLN A 124 2.23 21.07 -6.47
C GLN A 124 0.80 21.66 -6.36
N ALA A 125 0.68 22.96 -6.08
CA ALA A 125 -0.60 23.65 -5.88
C ALA A 125 -1.55 23.55 -7.08
N GLU A 126 -1.03 23.41 -8.31
CA GLU A 126 -1.86 23.24 -9.51
C GLU A 126 -2.66 21.92 -9.46
N ALA A 127 -2.08 20.86 -8.90
CA ALA A 127 -2.73 19.56 -8.75
C ALA A 127 -3.69 19.47 -7.54
N GLU A 128 -3.63 20.45 -6.63
CA GLU A 128 -4.39 20.45 -5.37
C GLU A 128 -5.90 20.25 -5.57
N PRO A 129 -6.60 20.96 -6.48
CA PRO A 129 -8.04 20.82 -6.64
C PRO A 129 -8.47 19.40 -7.03
N ALA A 130 -7.76 18.78 -7.98
CA ALA A 130 -8.08 17.44 -8.46
C ALA A 130 -7.75 16.36 -7.42
N LEU A 131 -6.62 16.51 -6.71
CA LEU A 131 -6.26 15.64 -5.60
C LEU A 131 -7.25 15.75 -4.44
N ARG A 132 -7.71 16.96 -4.09
CA ARG A 132 -8.75 17.17 -3.06
C ARG A 132 -10.05 16.49 -3.45
N LYS A 133 -10.46 16.60 -4.72
CA LYS A 133 -11.65 15.90 -5.23
C LYS A 133 -11.51 14.40 -5.05
N MET A 134 -10.39 13.82 -5.47
CA MET A 134 -10.09 12.39 -5.29
C MET A 134 -10.07 11.97 -3.82
N PHE A 135 -9.50 12.78 -2.93
CA PHE A 135 -9.46 12.51 -1.49
C PHE A 135 -10.85 12.49 -0.85
N ARG A 136 -11.75 13.39 -1.27
CA ARG A 136 -13.08 13.56 -0.66
C ARG A 136 -14.16 12.65 -1.24
N GLU A 137 -14.13 12.40 -2.54
CA GLU A 137 -15.27 11.85 -3.27
C GLU A 137 -15.06 10.39 -3.74
N ASP A 138 -13.81 9.93 -3.83
CA ASP A 138 -13.54 8.60 -4.37
C ASP A 138 -14.02 7.50 -3.41
N GLN A 139 -14.77 6.53 -3.92
CA GLN A 139 -15.34 5.46 -3.09
C GLN A 139 -14.28 4.46 -2.60
N ASN A 140 -13.12 4.40 -3.25
CA ASN A 140 -12.04 3.51 -2.86
C ASN A 140 -11.10 4.20 -1.86
N PRO A 141 -11.04 3.77 -0.59
CA PRO A 141 -10.17 4.38 0.42
C PRO A 141 -8.69 4.33 0.05
N ARG A 142 -8.25 3.35 -0.76
CA ARG A 142 -6.87 3.29 -1.25
C ARG A 142 -6.55 4.43 -2.21
N PHE A 143 -7.52 4.86 -3.02
CA PHE A 143 -7.36 5.99 -3.93
C PHE A 143 -7.35 7.30 -3.13
N ARG A 144 -8.24 7.44 -2.15
CA ARG A 144 -8.23 8.56 -1.20
C ARG A 144 -6.88 8.69 -0.49
N ALA A 145 -6.32 7.58 0.02
CA ALA A 145 -5.01 7.55 0.67
C ALA A 145 -3.85 7.95 -0.26
N ARG A 146 -3.87 7.52 -1.53
CA ARG A 146 -2.87 7.94 -2.55
C ARG A 146 -2.93 9.45 -2.79
N ALA A 147 -4.14 10.02 -2.90
CA ALA A 147 -4.32 11.45 -3.05
C ALA A 147 -3.85 12.22 -1.80
N LEU A 148 -4.22 11.75 -0.61
CA LEU A 148 -3.80 12.34 0.67
C LEU A 148 -2.27 12.44 0.78
N TRP A 149 -1.54 11.41 0.34
CA TRP A 149 -0.07 11.45 0.39
C TRP A 149 0.50 12.57 -0.48
N LEU A 150 -0.02 12.78 -1.69
CA LEU A 150 0.38 13.89 -2.55
C LEU A 150 -0.02 15.25 -1.96
N LEU A 151 -1.26 15.38 -1.46
CA LEU A 151 -1.74 16.59 -0.81
C LEU A 151 -0.86 17.01 0.37
N GLY A 152 -0.44 16.04 1.19
CA GLY A 152 0.48 16.25 2.29
C GLY A 152 1.89 16.67 1.89
N ASN A 153 2.30 16.38 0.65
CA ASN A 153 3.59 16.80 0.08
C ASN A 153 3.51 18.14 -0.68
N ILE A 154 2.33 18.77 -0.76
CA ILE A 154 2.22 20.13 -1.27
C ILE A 154 2.87 21.09 -0.27
N HIS A 155 3.77 21.94 -0.76
CA HIS A 155 4.49 22.91 0.07
C HIS A 155 3.54 23.75 0.94
N GLY A 156 3.77 23.75 2.25
CA GLY A 156 2.98 24.51 3.23
C GLY A 156 1.60 23.93 3.55
N ARG A 157 1.23 22.75 3.03
CA ARG A 157 -0.10 22.14 3.24
C ARG A 157 -0.10 20.90 4.11
N THR A 158 1.06 20.40 4.53
CA THR A 158 1.19 19.11 5.23
C THR A 158 0.28 19.02 6.46
N GLU A 159 0.37 19.97 7.39
CA GLU A 159 -0.43 19.97 8.63
C GLU A 159 -1.94 20.04 8.34
N GLN A 160 -2.36 20.84 7.36
CA GLN A 160 -3.76 20.95 6.94
C GLN A 160 -4.32 19.60 6.51
N TYR A 161 -3.57 18.84 5.71
CA TYR A 161 -4.02 17.54 5.19
C TYR A 161 -3.84 16.42 6.20
N VAL A 162 -2.86 16.48 7.08
CA VAL A 162 -2.81 15.61 8.26
C VAL A 162 -4.09 15.82 9.08
N GLN A 163 -4.43 17.05 9.47
CA GLN A 163 -5.64 17.30 10.27
C GLN A 163 -6.91 16.85 9.55
N SER A 164 -7.02 17.13 8.25
CA SER A 164 -8.16 16.65 7.44
C SER A 164 -8.28 15.12 7.43
N ALA A 165 -7.16 14.39 7.49
CA ALA A 165 -7.15 12.94 7.55
C ALA A 165 -7.47 12.40 8.94
N ILE A 166 -7.04 13.10 10.01
CA ILE A 166 -7.33 12.74 11.41
C ILE A 166 -8.82 12.81 11.71
N GLU A 167 -9.53 13.75 11.08
CA GLU A 167 -10.99 13.94 11.23
C GLU A 167 -11.82 13.00 10.33
N ASP A 168 -11.18 12.17 9.51
CA ASP A 168 -11.88 11.33 8.54
C ASP A 168 -12.67 10.20 9.21
N PRO A 169 -13.90 9.87 8.75
CA PRO A 169 -14.65 8.75 9.30
C PRO A 169 -13.98 7.40 9.03
N ASN A 170 -13.15 7.27 7.98
CA ASN A 170 -12.47 6.03 7.65
C ASN A 170 -11.17 5.84 8.46
N ALA A 171 -11.07 4.73 9.20
CA ALA A 171 -9.92 4.42 10.04
C ALA A 171 -8.59 4.33 9.27
N ASP A 172 -8.58 3.78 8.05
CA ASP A 172 -7.37 3.69 7.22
C ASP A 172 -6.86 5.07 6.81
N ILE A 173 -7.77 6.04 6.63
CA ILE A 173 -7.40 7.43 6.32
C ILE A 173 -6.79 8.11 7.54
N ARG A 174 -7.37 7.92 8.74
CA ARG A 174 -6.77 8.42 9.99
C ARG A 174 -5.37 7.84 10.23
N ILE A 175 -5.20 6.53 10.03
CA ILE A 175 -3.89 5.86 10.07
C ILE A 175 -2.93 6.47 9.05
N THR A 176 -3.39 6.71 7.82
CA THR A 176 -2.57 7.35 6.78
C THR A 176 -2.16 8.78 7.17
N GLY A 177 -3.04 9.54 7.82
CA GLY A 177 -2.74 10.86 8.38
C GLY A 177 -1.62 10.83 9.42
N LEU A 178 -1.67 9.90 10.38
CA LEU A 178 -0.61 9.70 11.37
C LEU A 178 0.73 9.32 10.72
N ARG A 179 0.70 8.46 9.70
CA ARG A 179 1.91 8.08 8.94
C ARG A 179 2.49 9.23 8.14
N LEU A 180 1.63 10.06 7.54
CA LEU A 180 2.02 11.27 6.84
C LEU A 180 2.68 12.26 7.80
N ALA A 181 2.09 12.50 8.98
CA ALA A 181 2.66 13.37 10.01
C ALA A 181 4.04 12.89 10.46
N ARG A 182 4.19 11.58 10.72
CA ARG A 182 5.47 10.96 11.07
C ARG A 182 6.50 11.09 9.93
N GLY A 183 6.10 10.79 8.70
CA GLY A 183 6.96 10.87 7.52
C GLY A 183 7.48 12.30 7.27
N ALA A 184 6.63 13.29 7.50
CA ALA A 184 6.97 14.71 7.44
C ALA A 184 7.70 15.23 8.70
N LYS A 185 7.98 14.36 9.68
CA LYS A 185 8.67 14.68 10.94
C LYS A 185 7.98 15.78 11.76
N LEU A 186 6.66 15.87 11.69
CA LEU A 186 5.86 16.75 12.54
C LEU A 186 5.84 16.23 13.99
N ASP A 187 5.53 17.11 14.95
CA ASP A 187 5.14 16.65 16.28
C ASP A 187 3.79 15.91 16.17
N VAL A 188 3.83 14.60 16.39
CA VAL A 188 2.64 13.74 16.29
C VAL A 188 1.73 13.84 17.53
N THR A 189 2.23 14.42 18.62
CA THR A 189 1.53 14.47 19.91
C THR A 189 0.13 15.10 19.81
N PRO A 190 -0.09 16.23 19.13
CA PRO A 190 -1.42 16.85 19.04
C PRO A 190 -2.42 16.00 18.28
N TYR A 191 -1.97 15.26 17.25
CA TYR A 191 -2.81 14.36 16.47
C TYR A 191 -3.13 13.08 17.24
N VAL A 192 -2.14 12.50 17.93
CA VAL A 192 -2.37 11.31 18.77
C VAL A 192 -3.33 11.63 19.91
N LYS A 193 -3.23 12.81 20.55
CA LYS A 193 -4.18 13.22 21.60
C LYS A 193 -5.64 13.19 21.12
N GLN A 194 -5.90 13.48 19.85
CA GLN A 194 -7.25 13.41 19.28
C GLN A 194 -7.74 11.97 19.05
N LEU A 195 -6.81 11.03 18.83
CA LEU A 195 -7.10 9.65 18.44
C LEU A 195 -6.81 8.60 19.53
N VAL A 196 -6.34 9.03 20.70
CA VAL A 196 -5.99 8.13 21.82
C VAL A 196 -7.18 7.31 22.32
N HIS A 197 -8.40 7.78 22.04
CA HIS A 197 -9.67 7.13 22.35
C HIS A 197 -10.45 6.72 21.09
N ASP A 198 -9.78 6.65 19.94
CA ASP A 198 -10.41 6.23 18.69
C ASP A 198 -11.06 4.84 18.86
N GLU A 199 -12.25 4.67 18.28
CA GLU A 199 -12.99 3.41 18.36
C GLU A 199 -12.23 2.27 17.69
N SER A 200 -11.51 2.56 16.60
CA SER A 200 -10.72 1.57 15.87
C SER A 200 -9.45 1.18 16.65
N PRO A 201 -9.29 -0.09 17.05
CA PRO A 201 -8.05 -0.57 17.65
C PRO A 201 -6.84 -0.43 16.71
N GLN A 202 -7.04 -0.46 15.39
CA GLN A 202 -5.95 -0.27 14.41
C GLN A 202 -5.43 1.18 14.41
N VAL A 203 -6.31 2.17 14.64
CA VAL A 203 -5.91 3.57 14.81
C VAL A 203 -5.13 3.73 16.11
N ARG A 204 -5.63 3.19 17.22
CA ARG A 204 -4.93 3.20 18.51
C ARG A 204 -3.55 2.53 18.42
N ARG A 205 -3.43 1.41 17.70
CA ARG A 205 -2.15 0.77 17.37
C ARG A 205 -1.22 1.72 16.61
N GLU A 206 -1.71 2.42 15.58
CA GLU A 206 -0.86 3.38 14.85
C GLU A 206 -0.44 4.54 15.74
N CYS A 207 -1.31 5.03 16.64
CA CYS A 207 -0.93 6.03 17.66
C CYS A 207 0.27 5.57 18.50
N ALA A 208 0.23 4.33 19.01
CA ALA A 208 1.36 3.73 19.74
C ALA A 208 2.63 3.66 18.87
N LEU A 209 2.51 3.22 17.61
CA LEU A 209 3.64 3.10 16.68
C LEU A 209 4.29 4.46 16.37
N VAL A 210 3.52 5.53 16.19
CA VAL A 210 4.08 6.85 15.92
C VAL A 210 4.69 7.50 17.18
N LEU A 211 4.24 7.11 18.38
CA LEU A 211 4.83 7.57 19.64
C LEU A 211 6.13 6.85 20.03
N ARG A 212 6.44 5.67 19.46
CA ARG A 212 7.57 4.80 19.87
C ARG A 212 8.93 5.50 20.00
N HIS A 213 9.15 6.58 19.25
CA HIS A 213 10.40 7.37 19.30
C HIS A 213 10.17 8.87 19.54
N SER A 214 8.98 9.24 20.02
CA SER A 214 8.67 10.63 20.34
C SER A 214 9.45 11.05 21.59
N ARG A 215 10.16 12.18 21.49
CA ARG A 215 10.84 12.84 22.62
C ARG A 215 9.95 13.83 23.35
N SER A 216 8.69 13.96 22.93
CA SER A 216 7.74 14.87 23.56
C SER A 216 7.51 14.47 25.02
N PRO A 217 7.56 15.40 25.99
CA PRO A 217 7.29 15.09 27.38
C PRO A 217 5.84 14.63 27.63
N ARG A 218 4.95 14.83 26.64
CA ARG A 218 3.55 14.36 26.67
C ARG A 218 3.40 12.90 26.23
N ALA A 219 4.40 12.33 25.54
CA ALA A 219 4.32 10.98 25.00
C ALA A 219 4.06 9.89 26.07
N PRO A 220 4.68 9.92 27.27
CA PRO A 220 4.39 8.92 28.32
C PRO A 220 2.93 8.90 28.77
N HIS A 221 2.29 10.07 28.88
CA HIS A 221 0.88 10.17 29.27
C HIS A 221 -0.04 9.56 28.20
N LEU A 222 0.18 9.90 26.92
CA LEU A 222 -0.59 9.34 25.82
C LEU A 222 -0.39 7.82 25.68
N TRP A 223 0.83 7.33 25.92
CA TRP A 223 1.09 5.89 25.99
C TRP A 223 0.31 5.21 27.12
N ALA A 224 0.25 5.83 28.31
CA ALA A 224 -0.50 5.30 29.43
C ALA A 224 -2.01 5.23 29.13
N GLU A 225 -2.57 6.25 28.46
CA GLU A 225 -3.95 6.24 28.00
C GLU A 225 -4.25 5.11 27.00
N LEU A 226 -3.35 4.88 26.03
CA LEU A 226 -3.47 3.76 25.09
C LEU A 226 -3.39 2.41 25.82
N ALA A 227 -2.46 2.27 26.76
CA ALA A 227 -2.29 1.05 27.54
C ALA A 227 -3.51 0.74 28.42
N ALA A 228 -4.14 1.76 29.02
CA ALA A 228 -5.36 1.59 29.81
C ALA A 228 -6.57 1.11 29.00
N ARG A 229 -6.52 1.21 27.66
CA ARG A 229 -7.55 0.74 26.73
C ARG A 229 -7.29 -0.66 26.17
N HIS A 230 -6.12 -1.25 26.46
CA HIS A 230 -5.79 -2.59 25.99
C HIS A 230 -6.47 -3.61 26.89
N ASP A 231 -7.32 -4.45 26.29
CA ASP A 231 -8.12 -5.48 26.96
C ASP A 231 -7.47 -6.87 26.88
N GLY A 232 -6.28 -6.97 26.30
CA GLY A 232 -5.53 -8.22 26.12
C GLY A 232 -6.12 -9.17 25.06
N ASN A 233 -7.09 -8.70 24.28
CA ASN A 233 -7.78 -9.48 23.27
C ASN A 233 -7.62 -8.89 21.86
N ASP A 234 -6.55 -8.17 21.56
CA ASP A 234 -6.25 -7.50 20.29
C ASP A 234 -5.74 -8.41 19.16
#